data_AF-A0A8H9L1X2-F1
#
_entry.id   AF-A0A8H9L1X2-F1
#
_cell.length_a   1.000
_cell.length_b   1.000
_cell.length_c   1.000
_cell.angle_alpha   90.00
_cell.angle_beta   90.00
_cell.angle_gamma   90.00
#
_symmetry.space_group_name_H-M   'P 1'
#
loop_
_entity.id
_entity.type
_entity.pdbx_description
1 polymer ?
#
loop_
_entity_poly.entity_id
_entity_poly.type
_entity_poly.pdbx_seq_one_letter_code
_entity_poly.pdbx_strand_id
1 'polypeptide(L)'
;MLIATIGIALSIGGMVFVAPSQPYLYLGAALLGIGTVAYEIASVGYNAMLGQVAPGDRTGRVSAIGWAAGYFGGIVLLVVLLVLCIQDFGGGDVAGLLRLPATVATGQWDVRVAIGIAAVWLAVSSVPLFLVVPEAAADRSRGGGVLSAYRDLGRDVARLWRERRDVLGFLVASAVFRDGVGAVFTFGGIIAAQVFGFSASQVILFAIAANVVAGVATYASGWLDDRFGSRALIMVSLVGLALCGLGVLAAGTSAALFWVLGLTLALFVGPVQASSRAYLARLATPGREGELFGLYATTGRAATFLAPTLFSLAVTIGGSTRYGILGIVVVLVAGLVCMAFVRTSADRAPGVADRGERRGSDRA
;
A
#
# COMPACT_ATOMS: atom_id res chain seq x y z
N MET A 1 -16.91 6.66 -6.53
CA MET A 1 -15.57 6.07 -6.81
C MET A 1 -15.04 6.42 -8.19
N LEU A 2 -15.90 6.47 -9.22
CA LEU A 2 -15.54 6.77 -10.61
C LEU A 2 -14.79 8.11 -10.79
N ILE A 3 -15.33 9.20 -10.25
CA ILE A 3 -14.73 10.55 -10.37
C ILE A 3 -13.30 10.56 -9.83
N ALA A 4 -13.08 9.92 -8.67
CA ALA A 4 -11.76 9.83 -8.07
C ALA A 4 -10.80 9.02 -8.97
N THR A 5 -11.27 7.92 -9.58
CA THR A 5 -10.44 7.13 -10.51
C THR A 5 -10.07 7.90 -11.77
N ILE A 6 -11.01 8.66 -12.33
CA ILE A 6 -10.74 9.59 -13.44
C ILE A 6 -9.71 10.65 -13.02
N GLY A 7 -9.86 11.21 -11.82
CA GLY A 7 -8.90 12.17 -11.27
C GLY A 7 -7.47 11.60 -11.15
N ILE A 8 -7.32 10.34 -10.74
CA ILE A 8 -6.03 9.65 -10.72
C ILE A 8 -5.48 9.52 -12.14
N ALA A 9 -6.27 8.98 -13.07
CA ALA A 9 -5.82 8.76 -14.45
C ALA A 9 -5.42 10.06 -15.16
N LEU A 10 -6.17 11.15 -14.96
CA LEU A 10 -5.83 12.47 -15.48
C LEU A 10 -4.59 13.06 -14.83
N SER A 11 -4.40 12.85 -13.52
CA SER A 11 -3.20 13.33 -12.81
C SER A 11 -1.94 12.61 -13.28
N ILE A 12 -2.02 11.28 -13.45
CA ILE A 12 -0.93 10.48 -14.02
C ILE A 12 -0.71 10.87 -15.50
N GLY A 13 -1.77 10.99 -16.30
CA GLY A 13 -1.64 11.40 -17.71
C GLY A 13 -1.05 12.80 -17.87
N GLY A 14 -1.39 13.73 -16.97
CA GLY A 14 -0.84 15.09 -16.94
C GLY A 14 0.66 15.12 -16.68
N MET A 15 1.22 14.11 -16.00
CA MET A 15 2.66 14.02 -15.75
C MET A 15 3.50 13.85 -17.03
N VAL A 16 2.88 13.45 -18.14
CA VAL A 16 3.56 13.46 -19.45
C VAL A 16 4.03 14.87 -19.82
N PHE A 17 3.44 15.93 -19.28
CA PHE A 17 3.86 17.32 -19.56
C PHE A 17 4.93 17.85 -18.59
N VAL A 18 5.36 17.05 -17.60
CA VAL A 18 6.36 17.45 -16.61
C VAL A 18 7.75 17.05 -17.10
N ALA A 19 8.48 18.01 -17.65
CA ALA A 19 9.88 17.81 -18.06
C ALA A 19 10.83 17.83 -16.85
N PRO A 20 12.01 17.20 -16.92
CA PRO A 20 13.01 17.16 -15.85
C PRO A 20 13.76 18.51 -15.72
N SER A 21 13.03 19.60 -15.47
CA SER A 21 13.59 20.92 -15.24
C SER A 21 12.84 21.66 -14.15
N GLN A 22 13.55 22.55 -13.44
CA GLN A 22 13.05 23.26 -12.27
C GLN A 22 11.68 23.96 -12.47
N PRO A 23 11.34 24.57 -13.63
CA PRO A 23 10.04 25.20 -13.84
C PRO A 23 8.83 24.27 -13.69
N TYR A 24 9.01 22.97 -13.97
CA TYR A 24 7.91 21.99 -13.92
C TYR A 24 7.71 21.39 -12.53
N LEU A 25 8.55 21.74 -11.55
CA LEU A 25 8.50 21.19 -10.19
C LEU A 25 7.13 21.40 -9.55
N TYR A 26 6.58 22.62 -9.61
CA TYR A 26 5.28 22.93 -9.01
C TYR A 26 4.13 22.21 -9.71
N LEU A 27 4.18 22.07 -11.04
CA LEU A 27 3.19 21.32 -11.80
C LEU A 27 3.22 19.83 -11.41
N GLY A 28 4.41 19.23 -11.37
CA GLY A 28 4.58 17.85 -10.94
C GLY A 28 4.11 17.64 -9.51
N ALA A 29 4.49 18.50 -8.58
CA ALA A 29 4.05 18.43 -7.19
C ALA A 29 2.51 18.56 -7.06
N ALA A 30 1.88 19.48 -7.81
CA ALA A 30 0.44 19.65 -7.81
C ALA A 30 -0.29 18.41 -8.37
N LEU A 31 0.18 17.87 -9.49
CA LEU A 31 -0.40 16.65 -10.10
C LEU A 31 -0.22 15.43 -9.17
N LEU A 32 0.94 15.26 -8.54
CA LEU A 32 1.13 14.21 -7.51
C LEU A 32 0.15 14.40 -6.35
N GLY A 33 0.00 15.63 -5.86
CA GLY A 33 -0.91 15.96 -4.76
C GLY A 33 -2.36 15.62 -5.11
N ILE A 34 -2.87 16.11 -6.23
CA ILE A 34 -4.23 15.86 -6.71
C ILE A 34 -4.46 14.36 -6.94
N GLY A 35 -3.54 13.70 -7.65
CA GLY A 35 -3.61 12.27 -7.91
C GLY A 35 -3.60 11.43 -6.64
N THR A 36 -2.81 11.84 -5.64
CA THR A 36 -2.78 11.17 -4.33
C THR A 36 -4.10 11.34 -3.59
N VAL A 37 -4.66 12.56 -3.53
CA VAL A 37 -5.98 12.79 -2.90
C VAL A 37 -7.06 11.96 -3.57
N ALA A 38 -7.06 11.93 -4.91
CA ALA A 38 -8.00 11.12 -5.68
C ALA A 38 -7.81 9.61 -5.43
N TYR A 39 -6.57 9.14 -5.31
CA TYR A 39 -6.25 7.76 -4.97
C TYR A 39 -6.78 7.37 -3.59
N GLU A 40 -6.57 8.21 -2.57
CA GLU A 40 -7.06 7.94 -1.22
C GLU A 40 -8.60 7.82 -1.21
N ILE A 41 -9.31 8.74 -1.87
CA ILE A 41 -10.77 8.69 -1.98
C ILE A 41 -11.24 7.43 -2.71
N ALA A 42 -10.60 7.06 -3.82
CA ALA A 42 -10.95 5.85 -4.57
C ALA A 42 -10.67 4.57 -3.75
N SER A 43 -9.56 4.55 -3.02
CA SER A 43 -9.09 3.39 -2.27
C SER A 43 -10.05 3.01 -1.13
N VAL A 44 -10.71 3.97 -0.49
CA VAL A 44 -11.69 3.70 0.57
C VAL A 44 -12.87 2.89 0.02
N GLY A 45 -13.44 3.34 -1.11
CA GLY A 45 -14.53 2.64 -1.78
C GLY A 45 -14.10 1.25 -2.24
N TYR A 46 -12.96 1.17 -2.93
CA TYR A 46 -12.40 -0.08 -3.42
C TYR A 46 -12.17 -1.11 -2.29
N ASN A 47 -11.61 -0.69 -1.16
CA ASN A 47 -11.35 -1.61 -0.05
C ASN A 47 -12.63 -2.00 0.70
N ALA A 48 -13.61 -1.11 0.81
CA ALA A 48 -14.91 -1.41 1.44
C ALA A 48 -15.69 -2.48 0.66
N MET A 49 -15.54 -2.54 -0.67
CA MET A 49 -16.18 -3.57 -1.51
C MET A 49 -15.73 -5.00 -1.15
N LEU A 50 -14.60 -5.17 -0.44
CA LEU A 50 -14.17 -6.50 0.00
C LEU A 50 -15.22 -7.19 0.88
N GLY A 51 -15.91 -6.44 1.74
CA GLY A 51 -16.96 -7.00 2.62
C GLY A 51 -18.19 -7.49 1.86
N GLN A 52 -18.46 -6.91 0.68
CA GLN A 52 -19.57 -7.29 -0.18
C GLN A 52 -19.24 -8.48 -1.09
N VAL A 53 -17.98 -8.61 -1.50
CA VAL A 53 -17.53 -9.64 -2.45
C VAL A 53 -17.04 -10.91 -1.75
N ALA A 54 -16.50 -10.80 -0.54
CA ALA A 54 -15.91 -11.94 0.16
C ALA A 54 -16.89 -12.55 1.19
N PRO A 55 -17.18 -13.86 1.12
CA PRO A 55 -17.80 -14.56 2.22
C PRO A 55 -16.86 -14.51 3.45
N GLY A 56 -17.43 -14.42 4.66
CA GLY A 56 -16.69 -14.13 5.90
C GLY A 56 -15.59 -15.14 6.25
N ASP A 57 -15.68 -16.38 5.78
CA ASP A 57 -14.68 -17.45 5.96
C ASP A 57 -13.51 -17.38 4.97
N ARG A 58 -13.63 -16.60 3.89
CA ARG A 58 -12.64 -16.51 2.79
C ARG A 58 -12.15 -15.09 2.54
N THR A 59 -12.37 -14.18 3.49
CA THR A 59 -11.96 -12.78 3.36
C THR A 59 -10.44 -12.64 3.16
N GLY A 60 -9.63 -13.50 3.79
CA GLY A 60 -8.17 -13.50 3.60
C GLY A 60 -7.78 -13.87 2.18
N ARG A 61 -8.33 -14.97 1.64
CA ARG A 61 -8.13 -15.39 0.24
C ARG A 61 -8.57 -14.37 -0.79
N VAL A 62 -9.78 -13.81 -0.67
CA VAL A 62 -10.26 -12.79 -1.63
C VAL A 62 -9.39 -11.53 -1.53
N SER A 63 -8.95 -11.17 -0.32
CA SER A 63 -8.02 -10.06 -0.11
C SER A 63 -6.69 -10.28 -0.83
N ALA A 64 -6.10 -11.44 -0.62
CA ALA A 64 -4.85 -11.88 -1.23
C ALA A 64 -4.92 -11.95 -2.76
N ILE A 65 -6.00 -12.49 -3.32
CA ILE A 65 -6.19 -12.55 -4.78
C ILE A 65 -6.22 -11.15 -5.38
N GLY A 66 -6.93 -10.21 -4.73
CA GLY A 66 -6.96 -8.82 -5.19
C GLY A 66 -5.58 -8.17 -5.22
N TRP A 67 -4.79 -8.35 -4.16
CA TRP A 67 -3.40 -7.85 -4.12
C TRP A 67 -2.49 -8.55 -5.13
N ALA A 68 -2.57 -9.88 -5.26
CA ALA A 68 -1.79 -10.67 -6.21
C ALA A 68 -2.10 -10.28 -7.67
N ALA A 69 -3.37 -10.00 -8.00
CA ALA A 69 -3.75 -9.48 -9.31
C ALA A 69 -3.14 -8.09 -9.56
N GLY A 70 -3.05 -7.23 -8.53
CA GLY A 70 -2.34 -5.96 -8.60
C GLY A 70 -0.84 -6.13 -8.88
N TYR A 71 -0.17 -7.06 -8.19
CA TYR A 71 1.22 -7.42 -8.47
C TYR A 71 1.40 -7.92 -9.91
N PHE A 72 0.53 -8.82 -10.36
CA PHE A 72 0.57 -9.34 -11.74
C PHE A 72 0.39 -8.24 -12.78
N GLY A 73 -0.64 -7.39 -12.64
CA GLY A 73 -0.85 -6.25 -13.54
C GLY A 73 0.32 -5.27 -13.51
N GLY A 74 0.92 -5.04 -12.34
CA GLY A 74 2.13 -4.23 -12.18
C GLY A 74 3.33 -4.82 -12.91
N ILE A 75 3.55 -6.14 -12.84
CA ILE A 75 4.63 -6.83 -13.58
C ILE A 75 4.44 -6.67 -15.09
N VAL A 76 3.23 -6.94 -15.59
CA VAL A 76 2.94 -6.81 -17.03
C VAL A 76 3.21 -5.39 -17.50
N LEU A 77 2.71 -4.39 -16.76
CA LEU A 77 2.97 -2.99 -17.07
C LEU A 77 4.47 -2.67 -17.01
N LEU A 78 5.18 -3.07 -15.95
CA LEU A 78 6.62 -2.81 -15.82
C LEU A 78 7.44 -3.41 -16.96
N VAL A 79 7.13 -4.63 -17.40
CA VAL A 79 7.79 -5.26 -18.55
C VAL A 79 7.51 -4.48 -19.83
N VAL A 80 6.25 -4.08 -20.06
CA VAL A 80 5.86 -3.25 -21.20
C VAL A 80 6.63 -1.92 -21.20
N LEU A 81 6.68 -1.23 -20.05
CA LEU A 81 7.39 0.05 -19.93
C LEU A 81 8.90 -0.12 -20.10
N LEU A 82 9.48 -1.18 -19.53
CA LEU A 82 10.90 -1.48 -19.66
C LEU A 82 11.28 -1.68 -21.12
N VAL A 83 10.59 -2.58 -21.83
CA VAL A 83 10.94 -2.94 -23.21
C VAL A 83 10.60 -1.81 -24.19
N LEU A 84 9.43 -1.17 -24.04
CA LEU A 84 9.00 -0.16 -25.01
C LEU A 84 9.68 1.20 -24.81
N CYS A 85 9.95 1.59 -23.56
CA CYS A 85 10.37 2.96 -23.25
C CYS A 85 11.75 3.09 -22.62
N ILE A 86 12.15 2.21 -21.69
CA ILE A 86 13.28 2.49 -20.78
C ILE A 86 14.57 1.72 -21.11
N GLN A 87 14.49 0.52 -21.68
CA GLN A 87 15.65 -0.34 -21.89
C GLN A 87 16.57 0.21 -23.00
N ASP A 88 17.85 0.40 -22.71
CA ASP A 88 18.83 0.75 -23.74
C ASP A 88 19.23 -0.49 -24.56
N PHE A 89 19.01 -0.41 -25.87
CA PHE A 89 19.38 -1.44 -26.85
C PHE A 89 20.62 -1.06 -27.67
N GLY A 90 21.50 -0.22 -27.11
CA GLY A 90 22.71 0.28 -27.78
C GLY A 90 22.47 1.59 -28.55
N GLY A 91 21.48 2.37 -28.13
CA GLY A 91 21.06 3.62 -28.80
C GLY A 91 21.75 4.89 -28.27
N GLY A 92 22.47 4.80 -27.15
CA GLY A 92 23.14 5.95 -26.52
C GLY A 92 22.13 6.91 -25.89
N ASP A 93 21.64 7.86 -26.69
CA ASP A 93 20.71 8.92 -26.22
C ASP A 93 19.23 8.53 -26.34
N VAL A 94 18.93 7.34 -26.87
CA VAL A 94 17.56 6.82 -27.02
C VAL A 94 17.35 5.54 -26.22
N ALA A 95 16.16 5.39 -25.67
CA ALA A 95 15.75 4.24 -24.88
C ALA A 95 14.48 3.58 -25.43
N GLY A 96 14.37 2.29 -25.13
CA GLY A 96 13.25 1.42 -25.47
C GLY A 96 13.16 1.09 -26.96
N LEU A 97 12.24 0.18 -27.28
CA LEU A 97 11.93 -0.18 -28.66
C LEU A 97 11.36 1.01 -29.46
N LEU A 98 10.72 1.95 -28.78
CA LEU A 98 10.18 3.18 -29.38
C LEU A 98 11.27 4.23 -29.70
N ARG A 99 12.53 3.98 -29.31
CA ARG A 99 13.68 4.89 -29.53
C ARG A 99 13.39 6.31 -29.03
N LEU A 100 12.85 6.40 -27.82
CA LEU A 100 12.49 7.67 -27.21
C LEU A 100 13.73 8.38 -26.68
N PRO A 101 13.83 9.72 -26.81
CA PRO A 101 14.93 10.47 -26.22
C PRO A 101 14.99 10.29 -24.69
N ALA A 102 16.12 9.78 -24.19
CA ALA A 102 16.29 9.34 -22.81
C ALA A 102 17.10 10.31 -21.93
N THR A 103 17.69 11.35 -22.53
CA THR A 103 18.55 12.28 -21.81
C THR A 103 17.75 13.45 -21.24
N VAL A 104 18.24 14.01 -20.12
CA VAL A 104 17.67 15.22 -19.52
C VAL A 104 17.67 16.39 -20.51
N ALA A 105 18.71 16.51 -21.34
CA ALA A 105 18.82 17.54 -22.38
C ALA A 105 17.70 17.47 -23.42
N THR A 106 17.25 16.25 -23.74
CA THR A 106 16.13 16.02 -24.66
C THR A 106 14.75 16.01 -23.99
N GLY A 107 14.71 16.25 -22.67
CA GLY A 107 13.46 16.32 -21.89
C GLY A 107 12.93 14.98 -21.39
N GLN A 108 13.75 13.91 -21.42
CA GLN A 108 13.49 12.59 -20.82
C GLN A 108 12.11 12.01 -21.20
N TRP A 109 11.89 11.88 -22.50
CA TRP A 109 10.63 11.45 -23.09
C TRP A 109 10.34 9.96 -22.86
N ASP A 110 11.38 9.15 -22.72
CA ASP A 110 11.31 7.75 -22.30
C ASP A 110 10.45 7.58 -21.03
N VAL A 111 10.73 8.36 -19.97
CA VAL A 111 9.99 8.31 -18.71
C VAL A 111 8.59 8.92 -18.86
N ARG A 112 8.47 10.04 -19.58
CA ARG A 112 7.19 10.76 -19.72
C ARG A 112 6.16 9.97 -20.50
N VAL A 113 6.55 9.33 -21.60
CA VAL A 113 5.68 8.42 -22.36
C VAL A 113 5.34 7.19 -21.53
N ALA A 114 6.28 6.63 -20.78
CA ALA A 114 6.02 5.51 -19.88
C ALA A 114 4.93 5.84 -18.85
N ILE A 115 4.96 7.05 -18.27
CA ILE A 115 3.92 7.53 -17.36
C ILE A 115 2.56 7.65 -18.07
N GLY A 116 2.54 8.15 -19.32
CA GLY A 116 1.32 8.20 -20.13
C GLY A 116 0.70 6.82 -20.39
N ILE A 117 1.53 5.82 -20.72
CA ILE A 117 1.10 4.43 -20.88
C ILE A 117 0.53 3.90 -19.56
N ALA A 118 1.14 4.21 -18.42
CA ALA A 118 0.63 3.83 -17.10
C ALA A 118 -0.76 4.44 -16.81
N ALA A 119 -1.01 5.69 -17.23
CA ALA A 119 -2.32 6.32 -17.09
C ALA A 119 -3.40 5.60 -17.90
N VAL A 120 -3.08 5.25 -19.16
CA VAL A 120 -3.98 4.48 -20.04
C VAL A 120 -4.22 3.08 -19.47
N TRP A 121 -3.16 2.41 -19.01
CA TRP A 121 -3.27 1.11 -18.36
C TRP A 121 -4.23 1.12 -17.17
N LEU A 122 -4.10 2.12 -16.29
CA LEU A 122 -5.02 2.29 -15.15
C LEU A 122 -6.46 2.52 -15.65
N ALA A 123 -6.65 3.43 -16.60
CA ALA A 123 -7.98 3.76 -17.11
C ALA A 123 -8.67 2.52 -17.68
N VAL A 124 -7.99 1.79 -18.59
CA VAL A 124 -8.51 0.58 -19.23
C VAL A 124 -8.75 -0.53 -18.20
N SER A 125 -7.80 -0.76 -17.28
CA SER A 125 -7.93 -1.81 -16.25
C SER A 125 -9.04 -1.53 -15.25
N SER A 126 -9.44 -0.26 -15.09
CA SER A 126 -10.53 0.13 -14.20
C SER A 126 -11.92 -0.05 -14.83
N VAL A 127 -12.03 -0.13 -16.16
CA VAL A 127 -13.33 -0.23 -16.86
C VAL A 127 -14.18 -1.42 -16.39
N PRO A 128 -13.64 -2.67 -16.29
CA PRO A 128 -14.44 -3.81 -15.84
C PRO A 128 -15.06 -3.62 -14.46
N LEU A 129 -14.36 -2.94 -13.55
CA LEU A 129 -14.85 -2.66 -12.20
C LEU A 129 -16.14 -1.83 -12.25
N PHE A 130 -16.18 -0.78 -13.08
CA PHE A 130 -17.33 0.12 -13.17
C PHE A 130 -18.49 -0.42 -14.02
N LEU A 131 -18.22 -1.35 -14.93
CA LEU A 131 -19.27 -1.98 -15.75
C LEU A 131 -19.93 -3.18 -15.05
N VAL A 132 -19.15 -3.95 -14.28
CA VAL A 132 -19.61 -5.22 -13.73
C VAL A 132 -20.05 -5.10 -12.28
N VAL A 133 -19.40 -4.25 -11.48
CA VAL A 133 -19.67 -4.21 -10.04
C VAL A 133 -20.72 -3.15 -9.71
N PRO A 134 -21.87 -3.55 -9.12
CA PRO A 134 -22.91 -2.60 -8.74
C PRO A 134 -22.38 -1.58 -7.74
N GLU A 135 -22.68 -0.30 -7.97
CA GLU A 135 -22.32 0.74 -7.02
C GLU A 135 -23.16 0.58 -5.75
N ALA A 136 -22.49 0.51 -4.60
CA ALA A 136 -23.18 0.45 -3.31
C ALA A 136 -24.12 1.65 -3.18
N ALA A 137 -25.38 1.40 -2.81
CA ALA A 137 -26.39 2.45 -2.74
C ALA A 137 -25.87 3.59 -1.85
N ALA A 138 -25.77 4.80 -2.42
CA ALA A 138 -25.43 5.97 -1.64
C ALA A 138 -26.52 6.16 -0.58
N ASP A 139 -26.11 6.19 0.70
CA ASP A 139 -26.99 6.52 1.79
C ASP A 139 -27.33 8.02 1.71
N ARG A 140 -28.35 8.34 0.90
CA ARG A 140 -28.81 9.72 0.65
C ARG A 140 -29.33 10.42 1.90
N SER A 141 -29.48 9.69 3.02
CA SER A 141 -29.84 10.27 4.31
C SER A 141 -28.69 11.06 4.94
N ARG A 142 -27.43 10.77 4.56
CA ARG A 142 -26.24 11.53 4.95
C ARG A 142 -26.06 12.74 4.02
N GLY A 143 -27.00 13.68 4.10
CA GLY A 143 -26.85 15.01 3.51
C GLY A 143 -26.04 15.89 4.46
N GLY A 144 -24.83 16.27 4.07
CA GLY A 144 -23.98 17.09 4.92
C GLY A 144 -22.77 17.68 4.21
N GLY A 145 -22.43 18.93 4.51
CA GLY A 145 -21.22 19.58 4.01
C GLY A 145 -19.94 19.03 4.65
N VAL A 146 -18.77 19.45 4.14
CA VAL A 146 -17.44 18.99 4.61
C VAL A 146 -17.31 19.05 6.14
N LEU A 147 -17.82 20.10 6.78
CA LEU A 147 -17.77 20.26 8.24
C LEU A 147 -18.55 19.17 9.00
N SER A 148 -19.68 18.73 8.45
CA SER A 148 -20.46 17.64 9.05
C SER A 148 -19.73 16.29 8.95
N ALA A 149 -19.00 16.05 7.85
CA ALA A 149 -18.18 14.85 7.70
C ALA A 149 -17.05 14.80 8.75
N TYR A 150 -16.41 15.93 9.05
CA TYR A 150 -15.43 16.01 10.15
C TYR A 150 -16.07 15.77 11.53
N ARG A 151 -17.28 16.30 11.76
CA ARG A 151 -18.02 16.07 13.01
C ARG A 151 -18.41 14.59 13.16
N ASP A 152 -18.85 13.96 12.09
CA ASP A 152 -19.20 12.54 12.06
C ASP A 152 -17.96 11.67 12.32
N LEU A 153 -16.84 11.98 11.67
CA LEU A 153 -15.55 11.33 11.92
C LEU A 153 -15.16 11.42 13.42
N GLY A 154 -15.27 12.61 14.01
CA GLY A 154 -14.99 12.81 15.44
C GLY A 154 -15.93 11.98 16.34
N ARG A 155 -17.21 11.88 15.99
CA ARG A 155 -18.18 11.04 16.69
C ARG A 155 -17.83 9.56 16.59
N ASP A 156 -17.43 9.09 15.40
CA ASP A 156 -17.08 7.70 15.15
C ASP A 156 -15.80 7.30 15.90
N VAL A 157 -14.79 8.18 15.93
CA VAL A 157 -13.59 8.00 16.75
C VAL A 157 -13.93 7.97 18.25
N ALA A 158 -14.74 8.91 18.73
CA ALA A 158 -15.16 8.95 20.13
C ALA A 158 -15.96 7.70 20.54
N ARG A 159 -16.78 7.18 19.61
CA ARG A 159 -17.52 5.93 19.80
C ARG A 159 -16.57 4.73 19.85
N LEU A 160 -15.63 4.61 18.91
CA LEU A 160 -14.63 3.54 18.92
C LEU A 160 -13.78 3.56 20.20
N TRP A 161 -13.39 4.74 20.67
CA TRP A 161 -12.66 4.88 21.95
C TRP A 161 -13.42 4.33 23.16
N ARG A 162 -14.76 4.46 23.16
CA ARG A 162 -15.64 4.00 24.24
C ARG A 162 -16.01 2.53 24.10
N GLU A 163 -16.33 2.07 22.89
CA GLU A 163 -16.96 0.76 22.65
C GLU A 163 -15.97 -0.30 22.12
N ARG A 164 -14.94 0.10 21.37
CA ARG A 164 -14.11 -0.80 20.55
C ARG A 164 -12.63 -0.37 20.50
N ARG A 165 -12.00 -0.31 21.68
CA ARG A 165 -10.57 0.06 21.82
C ARG A 165 -9.62 -0.87 21.06
N ASP A 166 -10.04 -2.12 20.86
CA ASP A 166 -9.35 -3.11 20.02
C ASP A 166 -9.20 -2.62 18.57
N VAL A 167 -10.28 -2.12 17.99
CA VAL A 167 -10.30 -1.62 16.60
C VAL A 167 -9.45 -0.36 16.49
N LEU A 168 -9.60 0.58 17.44
CA LEU A 168 -8.79 1.80 17.42
C LEU A 168 -7.30 1.50 17.59
N GLY A 169 -6.93 0.57 18.47
CA GLY A 169 -5.56 0.11 18.62
C GLY A 169 -5.00 -0.44 17.31
N PHE A 170 -5.80 -1.22 16.57
CA PHE A 170 -5.42 -1.69 15.24
C PHE A 170 -5.26 -0.54 14.23
N LEU A 171 -6.15 0.46 14.22
CA LEU A 171 -6.04 1.61 13.32
C LEU A 171 -4.73 2.38 13.55
N VAL A 172 -4.35 2.59 14.81
CA VAL A 172 -3.08 3.25 15.17
C VAL A 172 -1.88 2.38 14.79
N ALA A 173 -1.87 1.09 15.18
CA ALA A 173 -0.77 0.19 14.85
C ALA A 173 -0.57 0.07 13.33
N SER A 174 -1.68 -0.07 12.59
CA SER A 174 -1.67 -0.16 11.13
C SER A 174 -1.28 1.13 10.45
N ALA A 175 -1.54 2.29 11.02
CA ALA A 175 -1.02 3.54 10.50
C ALA A 175 0.52 3.56 10.50
N VAL A 176 1.13 3.18 11.64
CA VAL A 176 2.58 3.17 11.82
C VAL A 176 3.24 2.15 10.89
N PHE A 177 2.80 0.89 10.91
CA PHE A 177 3.49 -0.12 10.08
C PHE A 177 3.22 0.07 8.58
N ARG A 178 2.05 0.58 8.16
CA ARG A 178 1.80 0.84 6.73
C ARG A 178 2.69 1.95 6.20
N ASP A 179 2.96 2.96 7.02
CA ASP A 179 3.92 3.99 6.65
C ASP A 179 5.33 3.39 6.48
N GLY A 180 5.77 2.54 7.42
CA GLY A 180 7.02 1.80 7.28
C GLY A 180 7.09 0.92 6.01
N VAL A 181 6.01 0.18 5.71
CA VAL A 181 5.90 -0.63 4.48
C VAL A 181 5.89 0.25 3.23
N GLY A 182 5.22 1.40 3.25
CA GLY A 182 5.23 2.38 2.18
C GLY A 182 6.62 2.96 1.93
N ALA A 183 7.37 3.25 2.99
CA ALA A 183 8.74 3.74 2.91
C ALA A 183 9.71 2.73 2.28
N VAL A 184 9.49 1.42 2.47
CA VAL A 184 10.24 0.38 1.74
C VAL A 184 10.05 0.55 0.22
N PHE A 185 8.83 0.82 -0.25
CA PHE A 185 8.58 1.07 -1.67
C PHE A 185 9.18 2.39 -2.15
N THR A 186 8.97 3.47 -1.40
CA THR A 186 9.42 4.81 -1.77
C THR A 186 10.94 4.91 -1.81
N PHE A 187 11.63 4.39 -0.80
CA PHE A 187 13.08 4.52 -0.66
C PHE A 187 13.86 3.31 -1.16
N GLY A 188 13.22 2.16 -1.43
CA GLY A 188 13.91 0.95 -1.85
C GLY A 188 14.74 1.13 -3.12
N GLY A 189 14.16 1.77 -4.15
CA GLY A 189 14.89 2.10 -5.38
C GLY A 189 16.00 3.13 -5.16
N ILE A 190 15.77 4.12 -4.28
CA ILE A 190 16.77 5.14 -3.93
C ILE A 190 17.96 4.49 -3.22
N ILE A 191 17.71 3.59 -2.26
CA ILE A 191 18.74 2.83 -1.56
C ILE A 191 19.51 1.95 -2.55
N ALA A 192 18.81 1.22 -3.42
CA ALA A 192 19.45 0.36 -4.43
C ALA A 192 20.41 1.16 -5.34
N ALA A 193 19.98 2.32 -5.82
CA ALA A 193 20.80 3.18 -6.67
C ALA A 193 21.95 3.84 -5.90
N GLN A 194 21.67 4.49 -4.77
CA GLN A 194 22.65 5.35 -4.06
C GLN A 194 23.62 4.56 -3.18
N VAL A 195 23.22 3.42 -2.62
CA VAL A 195 24.04 2.62 -1.69
C VAL A 195 24.70 1.44 -2.40
N PHE A 196 23.97 0.78 -3.30
CA PHE A 196 24.43 -0.44 -3.99
C PHE A 196 24.83 -0.19 -5.44
N GLY A 197 24.72 1.04 -5.94
CA GLY A 197 25.20 1.44 -7.27
C GLY A 197 24.36 0.89 -8.42
N PHE A 198 23.08 0.57 -8.20
CA PHE A 198 22.24 0.00 -9.25
C PHE A 198 21.96 1.04 -10.34
N SER A 199 22.09 0.65 -11.60
CA SER A 199 21.58 1.42 -12.73
C SER A 199 20.05 1.46 -12.72
N ALA A 200 19.45 2.41 -13.46
CA ALA A 200 17.99 2.50 -13.58
C ALA A 200 17.36 1.18 -14.05
N SER A 201 17.98 0.51 -15.04
CA SER A 201 17.53 -0.79 -15.53
C SER A 201 17.63 -1.88 -14.45
N GLN A 202 18.69 -1.89 -13.64
CA GLN A 202 18.83 -2.85 -12.54
C GLN A 202 17.78 -2.63 -11.44
N VAL A 203 17.43 -1.39 -11.14
CA VAL A 203 16.34 -1.07 -10.19
C VAL A 203 15.01 -1.58 -10.72
N ILE A 204 14.70 -1.40 -12.01
CA ILE A 204 13.46 -1.91 -12.62
C ILE A 204 13.45 -3.44 -12.66
N LEU A 205 14.56 -4.09 -13.01
CA LEU A 205 14.67 -5.55 -12.99
C LEU A 205 14.47 -6.11 -11.57
N PHE A 206 15.06 -5.47 -10.57
CA PHE A 206 14.83 -5.81 -9.17
C PHE A 206 13.35 -5.61 -8.78
N ALA A 207 12.74 -4.50 -9.19
CA ALA A 207 11.32 -4.25 -8.94
C ALA A 207 10.43 -5.32 -9.58
N ILE A 208 10.70 -5.74 -10.83
CA ILE A 208 9.97 -6.82 -11.49
C ILE A 208 10.11 -8.13 -10.69
N ALA A 209 11.33 -8.53 -10.34
CA ALA A 209 11.58 -9.74 -9.56
C ALA A 209 10.90 -9.68 -8.17
N ALA A 210 10.98 -8.54 -7.48
CA ALA A 210 10.34 -8.33 -6.20
C ALA A 210 8.80 -8.40 -6.31
N ASN A 211 8.19 -7.85 -7.38
CA ASN A 211 6.75 -7.97 -7.60
C ASN A 211 6.33 -9.41 -7.88
N VAL A 212 7.13 -10.21 -8.61
CA VAL A 212 6.84 -11.64 -8.82
C VAL A 212 6.82 -12.37 -7.49
N VAL A 213 7.87 -12.19 -6.68
CA VAL A 213 7.98 -12.80 -5.36
C VAL A 213 6.84 -12.36 -4.44
N ALA A 214 6.57 -11.06 -4.38
CA ALA A 214 5.48 -10.50 -3.59
C ALA A 214 4.11 -11.01 -4.05
N GLY A 215 3.86 -11.10 -5.36
CA GLY A 215 2.60 -11.61 -5.93
C GLY A 215 2.35 -13.07 -5.54
N VAL A 216 3.35 -13.94 -5.71
CA VAL A 216 3.26 -15.36 -5.32
C VAL A 216 3.08 -15.50 -3.81
N ALA A 217 3.88 -14.77 -3.02
CA ALA A 217 3.80 -14.82 -1.56
C ALA A 217 2.44 -14.33 -1.05
N THR A 218 1.89 -13.27 -1.65
CA THR A 218 0.58 -12.72 -1.27
C THR A 218 -0.54 -13.68 -1.61
N TYR A 219 -0.51 -14.30 -2.78
CA TYR A 219 -1.49 -15.32 -3.15
C TYR A 219 -1.48 -16.49 -2.17
N ALA A 220 -0.28 -17.03 -1.87
CA ALA A 220 -0.10 -18.10 -0.90
C ALA A 220 -0.53 -17.69 0.51
N SER A 221 -0.27 -16.44 0.90
CA SER A 221 -0.61 -15.93 2.22
C SER A 221 -2.12 -15.82 2.44
N GLY A 222 -2.94 -15.76 1.39
CA GLY A 222 -4.40 -15.79 1.53
C GLY A 222 -4.90 -17.03 2.25
N TRP A 223 -4.33 -18.21 1.95
CA TRP A 223 -4.68 -19.44 2.65
C TRP A 223 -4.15 -19.45 4.09
N LEU A 224 -2.95 -18.93 4.31
CA LEU A 224 -2.37 -18.79 5.65
C LEU A 224 -3.16 -17.82 6.52
N ASP A 225 -3.68 -16.74 5.93
CA ASP A 225 -4.51 -15.74 6.59
C ASP A 225 -5.82 -16.35 7.08
N ASP A 226 -6.49 -17.14 6.24
CA ASP A 226 -7.74 -17.82 6.63
C ASP A 226 -7.49 -18.93 7.67
N ARG A 227 -6.32 -19.59 7.66
CA ARG A 227 -5.99 -20.69 8.58
C ARG A 227 -5.44 -20.22 9.94
N PHE A 228 -4.51 -19.28 9.95
CA PHE A 228 -3.80 -18.82 11.15
C PHE A 228 -4.31 -17.46 11.66
N GLY A 229 -5.18 -16.80 10.89
CA GLY A 229 -5.71 -15.47 11.17
C GLY A 229 -4.77 -14.35 10.74
N SER A 230 -5.33 -13.23 10.27
CA SER A 230 -4.53 -12.08 9.79
C SER A 230 -3.56 -11.53 10.82
N ARG A 231 -3.89 -11.52 12.12
CA ARG A 231 -3.00 -10.95 13.14
C ARG A 231 -1.66 -11.69 13.17
N ALA A 232 -1.69 -13.03 13.15
CA ALA A 232 -0.47 -13.83 13.15
C ALA A 232 0.37 -13.54 11.90
N LEU A 233 -0.27 -13.46 10.75
CA LEU A 233 0.40 -13.21 9.48
C LEU A 233 0.98 -11.78 9.37
N ILE A 234 0.29 -10.78 9.90
CA ILE A 234 0.79 -9.40 10.06
C ILE A 234 2.05 -9.41 10.94
N MET A 235 2.00 -10.04 12.12
CA MET A 235 3.13 -10.09 13.05
C MET A 235 4.37 -10.75 12.42
N VAL A 236 4.18 -11.93 11.80
CA VAL A 236 5.27 -12.64 11.10
C VAL A 236 5.86 -11.78 9.99
N SER A 237 5.01 -11.12 9.20
CA SER A 237 5.47 -10.26 8.10
C SER A 237 6.25 -9.06 8.61
N LEU A 238 5.80 -8.39 9.67
CA LEU A 238 6.51 -7.26 10.25
C LEU A 238 7.86 -7.66 10.85
N VAL A 239 7.95 -8.82 11.52
CA VAL A 239 9.23 -9.37 11.98
C VAL A 239 10.15 -9.66 10.79
N GLY A 240 9.64 -10.33 9.74
CA GLY A 240 10.39 -10.62 8.53
C GLY A 240 10.93 -9.36 7.84
N LEU A 241 10.09 -8.33 7.69
CA LEU A 241 10.48 -7.03 7.13
C LEU A 241 11.57 -6.35 7.96
N ALA A 242 11.43 -6.32 9.29
CA ALA A 242 12.41 -5.71 10.17
C ALA A 242 13.76 -6.45 10.12
N LEU A 243 13.75 -7.79 10.17
CA LEU A 243 14.96 -8.61 10.07
C LEU A 243 15.64 -8.47 8.71
N CYS A 244 14.88 -8.48 7.61
CA CYS A 244 15.45 -8.26 6.28
C CYS A 244 16.02 -6.84 6.16
N GLY A 245 15.33 -5.82 6.68
CA GLY A 245 15.83 -4.44 6.70
C GLY A 245 17.14 -4.31 7.47
N LEU A 246 17.26 -4.91 8.65
CA LEU A 246 18.52 -4.99 9.40
C LEU A 246 19.60 -5.77 8.64
N GLY A 247 19.23 -6.85 7.97
CA GLY A 247 20.13 -7.60 7.09
C GLY A 247 20.68 -6.73 5.96
N VAL A 248 19.83 -5.95 5.29
CA VAL A 248 20.27 -5.04 4.20
C VAL A 248 21.19 -3.96 4.75
N LEU A 249 20.88 -3.44 5.95
CA LEU A 249 21.77 -2.51 6.63
C LEU A 249 23.13 -3.15 6.92
N ALA A 250 23.18 -4.44 7.31
CA ALA A 250 24.42 -5.17 7.60
C ALA A 250 25.20 -5.61 6.34
N ALA A 251 24.52 -5.75 5.19
CA ALA A 251 25.06 -6.30 3.95
C ALA A 251 26.19 -5.47 3.29
N GLY A 252 26.52 -4.30 3.81
CA GLY A 252 27.56 -3.46 3.24
C GLY A 252 27.13 -2.86 1.91
N THR A 253 27.96 -3.06 0.89
CA THR A 253 27.73 -2.67 -0.50
C THR A 253 27.53 -3.88 -1.41
N SER A 254 27.32 -5.07 -0.85
CA SER A 254 27.15 -6.30 -1.64
C SER A 254 25.81 -6.31 -2.35
N ALA A 255 25.85 -6.11 -3.67
CA ALA A 255 24.67 -6.19 -4.54
C ALA A 255 23.99 -7.56 -4.44
N ALA A 256 24.75 -8.66 -4.37
CA ALA A 256 24.19 -10.00 -4.26
C ALA A 256 23.39 -10.19 -2.96
N LEU A 257 23.91 -9.70 -1.83
CA LEU A 257 23.18 -9.75 -0.56
C LEU A 257 21.94 -8.84 -0.59
N PHE A 258 22.03 -7.67 -1.22
CA PHE A 258 20.85 -6.82 -1.43
C PHE A 258 19.76 -7.56 -2.23
N TRP A 259 20.12 -8.28 -3.29
CA TRP A 259 19.17 -9.08 -4.06
C TRP A 259 18.50 -10.15 -3.21
N VAL A 260 19.29 -10.97 -2.49
CA VAL A 260 18.74 -12.04 -1.65
C VAL A 260 17.82 -11.47 -0.57
N LEU A 261 18.29 -10.48 0.19
CA LEU A 261 17.54 -9.90 1.29
C LEU A 261 16.34 -9.07 0.82
N GLY A 262 16.48 -8.33 -0.29
CA GLY A 262 15.42 -7.54 -0.87
C GLY A 262 14.29 -8.40 -1.46
N LEU A 263 14.63 -9.50 -2.13
CA LEU A 263 13.62 -10.47 -2.57
C LEU A 263 12.98 -11.20 -1.39
N THR A 264 13.76 -11.55 -0.36
CA THR A 264 13.21 -12.13 0.87
C THR A 264 12.27 -11.15 1.57
N LEU A 265 12.62 -9.86 1.59
CA LEU A 265 11.78 -8.79 2.12
C LEU A 265 10.45 -8.71 1.35
N ALA A 266 10.49 -8.83 0.01
CA ALA A 266 9.30 -8.80 -0.84
C ALA A 266 8.28 -9.91 -0.52
N LEU A 267 8.72 -11.05 0.05
CA LEU A 267 7.82 -12.11 0.53
C LEU A 267 6.83 -11.61 1.59
N PHE A 268 7.16 -10.56 2.35
CA PHE A 268 6.38 -10.11 3.50
C PHE A 268 5.56 -8.84 3.23
N VAL A 269 5.94 -8.06 2.21
CA VAL A 269 5.31 -6.77 1.87
C VAL A 269 3.86 -6.92 1.42
N GLY A 270 3.58 -7.92 0.59
CA GLY A 270 2.23 -8.15 0.09
C GLY A 270 1.32 -8.84 1.12
N PRO A 271 1.78 -9.88 1.84
CA PRO A 271 1.01 -10.50 2.91
C PRO A 271 0.56 -9.53 4.00
N VAL A 272 1.45 -8.64 4.49
CA VAL A 272 1.04 -7.67 5.53
C VAL A 272 -0.09 -6.76 5.05
N GLN A 273 -0.10 -6.37 3.77
CA GLN A 273 -1.13 -5.50 3.20
C GLN A 273 -2.45 -6.24 2.98
N ALA A 274 -2.40 -7.43 2.38
CA ALA A 274 -3.57 -8.27 2.16
C ALA A 274 -4.23 -8.68 3.49
N SER A 275 -3.42 -9.08 4.48
CA SER A 275 -3.90 -9.44 5.81
C SER A 275 -4.44 -8.25 6.60
N SER A 276 -3.84 -7.07 6.49
CA SER A 276 -4.37 -5.88 7.18
C SER A 276 -5.75 -5.49 6.63
N ARG A 277 -5.93 -5.59 5.30
CA ARG A 277 -7.23 -5.37 4.65
C ARG A 277 -8.26 -6.42 5.11
N ALA A 278 -7.89 -7.70 5.14
CA ALA A 278 -8.77 -8.79 5.57
C ALA A 278 -9.13 -8.68 7.06
N TYR A 279 -8.17 -8.33 7.91
CA TYR A 279 -8.37 -8.11 9.34
C TYR A 279 -9.39 -6.98 9.58
N LEU A 280 -9.25 -5.86 8.88
CA LEU A 280 -10.19 -4.74 9.03
C LEU A 280 -11.59 -5.10 8.51
N ALA A 281 -11.68 -5.80 7.39
CA ALA A 281 -12.96 -6.28 6.87
C ALA A 281 -13.69 -7.18 7.86
N ARG A 282 -12.98 -8.06 8.57
CA ARG A 282 -13.56 -8.91 9.64
C ARG A 282 -13.96 -8.14 10.89
N LEU A 283 -13.36 -6.98 11.14
CA LEU A 283 -13.75 -6.10 12.25
C LEU A 283 -14.92 -5.18 11.92
N ALA A 284 -15.18 -4.95 10.63
CA ALA A 284 -16.23 -4.08 10.16
C ALA A 284 -17.61 -4.65 10.51
N THR A 285 -18.49 -3.80 11.05
CA THR A 285 -19.89 -4.14 11.21
C THR A 285 -20.57 -4.09 9.84
N PRO A 286 -21.45 -5.06 9.49
CA PRO A 286 -22.19 -5.04 8.23
C PRO A 286 -22.87 -3.68 8.00
N GLY A 287 -22.70 -3.12 6.79
CA GLY A 287 -23.23 -1.80 6.42
C GLY A 287 -22.43 -0.59 6.92
N ARG A 288 -21.33 -0.78 7.66
CA ARG A 288 -20.42 0.30 8.11
C ARG A 288 -18.97 0.10 7.68
N GLU A 289 -18.74 -0.73 6.67
CA GLU A 289 -17.42 -1.02 6.12
C GLU A 289 -16.72 0.25 5.61
N GLY A 290 -17.45 1.11 4.88
CA GLY A 290 -16.92 2.36 4.35
C GLY A 290 -16.45 3.34 5.44
N GLU A 291 -17.13 3.38 6.58
CA GLU A 291 -16.73 4.20 7.73
C GLU A 291 -15.40 3.72 8.32
N LEU A 292 -15.27 2.41 8.52
CA LEU A 292 -14.08 1.83 9.11
C LEU A 292 -12.88 1.85 8.15
N PHE A 293 -13.08 1.56 6.85
CA PHE A 293 -12.05 1.72 5.83
C PHE A 293 -11.67 3.19 5.60
N GLY A 294 -12.61 4.12 5.77
CA GLY A 294 -12.34 5.56 5.74
C GLY A 294 -11.47 6.03 6.91
N LEU A 295 -11.75 5.55 8.13
CA LEU A 295 -10.90 5.76 9.30
C LEU A 295 -9.51 5.14 9.13
N TYR A 296 -9.43 3.96 8.53
CA TYR A 296 -8.17 3.29 8.22
C TYR A 296 -7.33 4.05 7.19
N ALA A 297 -7.95 4.57 6.12
CA ALA A 297 -7.24 5.43 5.16
C ALA A 297 -6.75 6.72 5.85
N THR A 298 -7.63 7.41 6.57
CA THR A 298 -7.31 8.66 7.28
C THR A 298 -6.18 8.50 8.28
N THR A 299 -6.24 7.48 9.15
CA THR A 299 -5.19 7.21 10.15
C THR A 299 -3.87 6.84 9.50
N GLY A 300 -3.90 6.03 8.43
CA GLY A 300 -2.72 5.70 7.64
C GLY A 300 -2.06 6.96 7.10
N ARG A 301 -2.85 7.83 6.45
CA ARG A 301 -2.36 9.09 5.90
C ARG A 301 -1.83 10.05 6.95
N ALA A 302 -2.46 10.12 8.11
CA ALA A 302 -1.98 10.93 9.22
C ALA A 302 -0.59 10.49 9.70
N ALA A 303 -0.20 9.22 9.50
CA ALA A 303 1.10 8.70 9.90
C ALA A 303 2.17 8.77 8.80
N THR A 304 1.86 9.17 7.55
CA THR A 304 2.79 9.02 6.40
C THR A 304 4.08 9.86 6.46
N PHE A 305 4.27 10.64 7.52
CA PHE A 305 5.48 11.44 7.72
C PHE A 305 6.52 10.71 8.59
N LEU A 306 6.13 9.69 9.36
CA LEU A 306 7.02 9.08 10.36
C LEU A 306 8.27 8.47 9.72
N ALA A 307 8.10 7.64 8.70
CA ALA A 307 9.19 6.94 8.04
C ALA A 307 10.04 7.87 7.17
N PRO A 308 9.50 8.78 6.34
CA PRO A 308 10.32 9.78 5.66
C PRO A 308 11.11 10.67 6.63
N THR A 309 10.51 11.09 7.75
CA THR A 309 11.20 11.89 8.78
C THR A 309 12.33 11.11 9.42
N LEU A 310 12.08 9.87 9.87
CA LEU A 310 13.10 9.03 10.49
C LEU A 310 14.18 8.57 9.50
N PHE A 311 13.81 8.33 8.24
CA PHE A 311 14.75 8.07 7.15
C PHE A 311 15.69 9.28 6.98
N SER A 312 15.12 10.48 6.79
CA SER A 312 15.89 11.71 6.59
C SER A 312 16.80 12.04 7.79
N LEU A 313 16.27 11.89 9.01
CA LEU A 313 17.03 12.09 10.23
C LEU A 313 18.21 11.11 10.33
N ALA A 314 17.97 9.82 10.06
CA ALA A 314 19.02 8.81 10.11
C ALA A 314 20.09 9.02 9.03
N VAL A 315 19.72 9.46 7.83
CA VAL A 315 20.67 9.84 6.78
C VAL A 315 21.49 11.06 7.20
N THR A 316 20.86 12.08 7.80
CA THR A 316 21.52 13.32 8.23
C THR A 316 22.54 13.03 9.35
N ILE A 317 22.15 12.23 10.35
CA ILE A 317 23.02 11.88 11.48
C ILE A 317 24.12 10.91 11.02
N GLY A 318 23.78 9.90 10.21
CA GLY A 318 24.71 8.88 9.78
C GLY A 318 25.63 9.29 8.60
N GLY A 319 25.32 10.40 7.92
CA GLY A 319 26.11 10.90 6.78
C GLY A 319 26.04 10.05 5.52
N SER A 320 25.12 9.08 5.44
CA SER A 320 24.96 8.19 4.28
C SER A 320 23.51 7.72 4.13
N THR A 321 23.04 7.63 2.88
CA THR A 321 21.72 7.08 2.52
C THR A 321 21.47 5.69 3.10
N ARG A 322 22.53 4.91 3.37
CA ARG A 322 22.45 3.58 4.00
C ARG A 322 21.80 3.64 5.38
N TYR A 323 22.08 4.67 6.18
CA TYR A 323 21.50 4.80 7.51
C TYR A 323 20.00 5.09 7.48
N GLY A 324 19.47 5.57 6.36
CA GLY A 324 18.03 5.70 6.15
C GLY A 324 17.26 4.38 6.35
N ILE A 325 17.90 3.23 6.08
CA ILE A 325 17.32 1.89 6.34
C ILE A 325 16.97 1.74 7.83
N LEU A 326 17.81 2.24 8.74
CA LEU A 326 17.55 2.18 10.17
C LEU A 326 16.26 2.95 10.54
N GLY A 327 16.04 4.11 9.94
CA GLY A 327 14.82 4.89 10.13
C GLY A 327 13.56 4.09 9.74
N ILE A 328 13.60 3.41 8.59
CA ILE A 328 12.50 2.54 8.14
C ILE A 328 12.29 1.37 9.10
N VAL A 329 13.38 0.70 9.52
CA VAL A 329 13.31 -0.42 10.47
C VAL A 329 12.71 0.02 11.81
N VAL A 330 13.07 1.21 12.32
CA VAL A 330 12.49 1.75 13.56
C VAL A 330 10.98 1.92 13.43
N VAL A 331 10.48 2.41 12.29
CA VAL A 331 9.03 2.52 12.06
C VAL A 331 8.36 1.15 11.98
N LEU A 332 8.96 0.19 11.28
CA LEU A 332 8.45 -1.18 11.19
C LEU A 332 8.39 -1.86 12.57
N VAL A 333 9.43 -1.70 13.39
CA VAL A 333 9.50 -2.24 14.76
C VAL A 333 8.50 -1.53 15.67
N ALA A 334 8.37 -0.20 15.58
CA ALA A 334 7.34 0.54 16.32
C ALA A 334 5.94 0.03 15.97
N GLY A 335 5.66 -0.17 14.68
CA GLY A 335 4.41 -0.73 14.21
C GLY A 335 4.17 -2.18 14.69
N LEU A 336 5.21 -3.02 14.70
CA LEU A 336 5.19 -4.37 15.26
C LEU A 336 4.86 -4.37 16.75
N VAL A 337 5.51 -3.51 17.53
CA VAL A 337 5.27 -3.35 18.97
C VAL A 337 3.85 -2.86 19.22
N CYS A 338 3.39 -1.85 18.48
CA CYS A 338 2.00 -1.39 18.56
C CYS A 338 1.01 -2.54 18.25
N MET A 339 1.26 -3.32 17.21
CA MET A 339 0.41 -4.44 16.81
C MET A 339 0.40 -5.58 17.85
N ALA A 340 1.52 -5.80 18.55
CA ALA A 340 1.61 -6.77 19.63
C ALA A 340 0.64 -6.43 20.78
N PHE A 341 0.47 -5.14 21.10
CA PHE A 341 -0.43 -4.67 22.15
C PHE A 341 -1.91 -4.60 21.75
N VAL A 342 -2.23 -4.78 20.46
CA VAL A 342 -3.62 -4.86 20.00
C VAL A 342 -4.26 -6.13 20.53
N ARG A 343 -5.17 -5.98 21.50
CA ARG A 343 -5.97 -7.07 22.06
C ARG A 343 -7.02 -7.50 21.04
N THR A 344 -7.08 -8.79 20.70
CA THR A 344 -8.12 -9.33 19.83
C THR A 344 -9.28 -9.84 20.67
N SER A 345 -10.49 -9.85 20.11
CA SER A 345 -11.65 -10.51 20.75
C SER A 345 -11.42 -12.01 21.00
N ALA A 346 -10.43 -12.63 20.34
CA ALA A 346 -10.02 -14.02 20.58
C ALA A 346 -9.28 -14.22 21.93
N ASP A 347 -8.73 -13.16 22.53
CA ASP A 347 -8.18 -13.19 23.91
C ASP A 347 -9.28 -13.12 24.98
N ARG A 348 -10.55 -12.89 24.60
CA ARG A 348 -11.67 -13.11 25.51
C ARG A 348 -11.93 -14.60 25.55
N ALA A 349 -11.56 -15.23 26.66
CA ALA A 349 -11.91 -16.62 26.96
C ALA A 349 -13.38 -16.92 26.57
N PRO A 350 -13.73 -18.14 26.11
CA PRO A 350 -15.07 -18.50 25.61
C PRO A 350 -16.25 -18.37 26.61
N GLY A 351 -16.10 -17.69 27.74
CA GLY A 351 -16.96 -17.85 28.91
C GLY A 351 -18.14 -16.89 29.08
N VAL A 352 -18.33 -15.85 28.24
CA VAL A 352 -19.30 -14.78 28.58
C VAL A 352 -20.38 -14.52 27.53
N ALA A 353 -20.16 -14.83 26.25
CA ALA A 353 -21.17 -14.55 25.21
C ALA A 353 -22.31 -15.59 25.13
N ASP A 354 -22.04 -16.88 25.40
CA ASP A 354 -23.03 -17.96 25.24
C ASP A 354 -24.05 -18.07 26.40
N ARG A 355 -23.88 -17.30 27.49
CA ARG A 355 -24.84 -17.31 28.62
C ARG A 355 -25.99 -16.31 28.48
N GLY A 356 -25.89 -15.35 27.55
CA GLY A 356 -26.94 -14.36 27.31
C GLY A 356 -28.05 -14.88 26.40
N GLU A 357 -27.69 -15.62 25.34
CA GLU A 357 -28.65 -16.10 24.33
C GLU A 357 -29.42 -17.34 24.79
N ARG A 358 -28.80 -18.22 25.60
CA ARG A 358 -29.50 -19.42 26.12
C ARG A 358 -30.52 -19.12 27.21
N ARG A 359 -30.46 -17.97 27.90
CA ARG A 359 -31.47 -17.59 28.91
C ARG A 359 -32.71 -16.91 28.34
N GLY A 360 -32.67 -16.46 27.08
CA GLY A 360 -33.85 -15.90 26.39
C GLY A 360 -34.74 -16.94 25.73
N SER A 361 -34.19 -18.11 25.41
CA SER A 361 -34.90 -19.20 24.73
C SER A 361 -35.74 -20.09 25.65
N ASP A 362 -35.50 -20.09 26.96
CA ASP A 362 -36.21 -20.93 27.93
C ASP A 362 -37.40 -20.21 28.61
N ARG A 363 -37.82 -19.05 28.09
CA ARG A 363 -38.95 -18.26 28.63
C ARG A 363 -39.99 -17.84 27.59
N ALA A 364 -40.10 -18.55 26.48
CA ALA A 364 -41.18 -18.37 25.51
C ALA A 364 -42.15 -19.55 25.56
#